data_AF-A0A1C6CY68-F1
#
_entry.id   AF-A0A1C6CY68-F1
#
_cell.length_a   1.000
_cell.length_b   1.000
_cell.length_c   1.000
_cell.angle_alpha   90.00
_cell.angle_beta   90.00
_cell.angle_gamma   90.00
#
_symmetry.space_group_name_H-M   'P 1'
#
loop_
_entity.id
_entity.type
_entity.pdbx_description
1 polymer ?
#
loop_
_entity_poly.entity_id
_entity_poly.type
_entity_poly.pdbx_seq_one_letter_code
_entity_poly.pdbx_strand_id
1 'polypeptide(L)'
;MKSLKNPMTNAIYIASITAIYAMIFIVSSEFVSKYAYWLSDSRWSLFIQNKNMKFIGLGMIGIAIIIDIFSALRRKKYDEYQIIALEKIMLFNGLFITIIFPFSLFILIFAPIYFVETIFAFILFQWLCMVITEVLYLFKNYKI
;
A
#
# COMPACT_ATOMS: atom_id res chain seq x y z
N MET A 1 -9.06 23.14 1.61
CA MET A 1 -8.05 22.07 1.38
C MET A 1 -6.77 22.63 0.72
N LYS A 2 -6.12 23.64 1.32
CA LYS A 2 -4.87 24.23 0.78
C LYS A 2 -3.62 23.34 0.97
N SER A 3 -3.67 22.37 1.88
CA SER A 3 -2.51 21.56 2.27
C SER A 3 -2.04 20.57 1.19
N LEU A 4 -2.98 19.97 0.43
CA LEU A 4 -2.69 19.04 -0.67
C LEU A 4 -2.08 19.73 -1.91
N LYS A 5 -2.04 21.07 -1.96
CA LYS A 5 -1.30 21.79 -3.01
C LYS A 5 0.20 21.55 -2.93
N ASN A 6 0.71 21.21 -1.74
CA ASN A 6 2.13 20.98 -1.54
C ASN A 6 2.48 19.50 -1.80
N PRO A 7 3.37 19.19 -2.76
CA PRO A 7 3.86 17.83 -3.00
C PRO A 7 4.39 17.13 -1.74
N MET A 8 5.06 17.89 -0.86
CA MET A 8 5.58 17.33 0.38
C MET A 8 4.49 16.80 1.32
N THR A 9 3.33 17.45 1.40
CA THR A 9 2.22 17.00 2.25
C THR A 9 1.70 15.64 1.79
N ASN A 10 1.60 15.45 0.47
CA ASN A 10 1.14 14.20 -0.11
C ASN A 10 2.16 13.08 0.07
N ALA A 11 3.44 13.38 -0.16
CA ALA A 11 4.55 12.47 0.08
C ALA A 11 4.53 11.94 1.53
N ILE A 12 4.42 12.84 2.51
CA ILE A 12 4.30 12.47 3.94
C ILE A 12 3.10 11.57 4.20
N TYR A 13 1.94 11.85 3.59
CA TYR A 13 0.76 11.01 3.74
C TYR A 13 1.01 9.59 3.22
N ILE A 14 1.56 9.45 2.02
CA ILE A 14 1.86 8.15 1.41
C ILE A 14 2.95 7.42 2.21
N ALA A 15 3.98 8.12 2.67
CA ALA A 15 5.02 7.58 3.53
C ALA A 15 4.43 7.03 4.84
N SER A 16 3.48 7.75 5.45
CA SER A 16 2.82 7.30 6.69
C SER A 16 2.01 6.01 6.49
N ILE A 17 1.21 5.92 5.43
CA ILE A 17 0.47 4.69 5.11
C ILE A 17 1.43 3.54 4.77
N THR A 18 2.46 3.85 3.98
CA THR A 18 3.46 2.86 3.57
C THR A 18 4.21 2.32 4.78
N ALA A 19 4.54 3.15 5.77
CA ALA A 19 5.17 2.71 7.01
C ALA A 19 4.28 1.72 7.79
N ILE A 20 2.97 2.00 7.88
CA ILE A 20 2.01 1.10 8.53
C ILE A 20 1.95 -0.26 7.79
N TYR A 21 1.82 -0.23 6.46
CA TYR A 21 1.73 -1.47 5.68
C TYR A 21 3.04 -2.26 5.68
N ALA A 22 4.18 -1.58 5.57
CA ALA A 22 5.49 -2.21 5.66
C ALA A 22 5.69 -2.86 7.03
N MET A 23 5.28 -2.20 8.12
CA MET A 23 5.32 -2.77 9.47
C MET A 23 4.45 -4.03 9.55
N ILE A 24 3.22 -4.01 9.02
CA ILE A 24 2.35 -5.19 8.97
C ILE A 24 3.06 -6.34 8.25
N PHE A 25 3.68 -6.08 7.09
CA PHE A 25 4.35 -7.11 6.30
C PHE A 25 5.58 -7.69 7.00
N ILE A 26 6.42 -6.83 7.57
CA ILE A 26 7.65 -7.24 8.26
C ILE A 26 7.31 -8.02 9.52
N VAL A 27 6.48 -7.46 10.40
CA VAL A 27 6.14 -8.10 11.68
C VAL A 27 5.37 -9.39 11.45
N SER A 28 4.35 -9.38 10.59
CA SER A 28 3.53 -10.57 10.36
C SER A 28 4.33 -11.71 9.75
N SER A 29 5.32 -11.43 8.90
CA SER A 29 6.18 -12.46 8.30
C SER A 29 6.89 -13.35 9.33
N GLU A 30 7.18 -12.83 10.53
CA GLU A 30 7.82 -13.60 11.60
C GLU A 30 6.85 -14.55 12.31
N PHE A 31 5.56 -14.23 12.27
CA PHE A 31 4.51 -15.00 12.94
C PHE A 31 3.77 -15.96 12.01
N VAL A 32 3.76 -15.73 10.70
CA VAL A 32 3.03 -16.55 9.70
C VAL A 32 3.32 -18.05 9.82
N SER A 33 4.57 -18.44 10.10
CA SER A 33 4.93 -19.87 10.21
C SER A 33 4.20 -20.60 11.34
N LYS A 34 3.72 -19.88 12.38
CA LYS A 34 2.90 -20.45 13.46
C LYS A 34 1.45 -20.73 13.03
N TYR A 35 1.02 -20.14 11.91
CA TYR A 35 -0.34 -20.21 11.38
C TYR A 35 -0.37 -20.91 10.02
N ALA A 36 0.58 -21.82 9.76
CA ALA A 36 0.68 -22.54 8.48
C ALA A 36 -0.58 -23.34 8.10
N TYR A 37 -1.45 -23.67 9.06
CA TYR A 37 -2.73 -24.32 8.80
C TYR A 37 -3.82 -23.38 8.22
N TRP A 38 -3.61 -22.06 8.26
CA TRP A 38 -4.46 -21.03 7.63
C TRP A 38 -3.97 -20.64 6.22
N LEU A 39 -3.14 -21.47 5.61
CA LEU A 39 -2.49 -21.21 4.34
C LEU A 39 -2.78 -22.36 3.39
N SER A 40 -3.14 -22.04 2.14
CA SER A 40 -3.44 -23.04 1.12
C SER A 40 -2.17 -23.67 0.55
N ASP A 41 -2.33 -24.67 -0.31
CA ASP A 41 -1.21 -25.33 -1.01
C ASP A 41 -0.83 -24.60 -2.31
N SER A 42 -0.71 -23.26 -2.23
CA SER A 42 -0.44 -22.38 -3.36
C SER A 42 1.02 -21.88 -3.37
N ARG A 43 1.52 -21.48 -4.55
CA ARG A 43 2.85 -20.82 -4.64
C ARG A 43 2.92 -19.52 -3.83
N TRP A 44 1.79 -18.81 -3.74
CA TRP A 44 1.69 -17.58 -2.97
C TRP A 44 1.77 -17.86 -1.46
N SER A 45 1.03 -18.85 -0.98
CA SER A 45 1.14 -19.36 0.38
C SER A 45 2.57 -19.78 0.72
N LEU A 46 3.24 -20.54 -0.15
CA LEU A 46 4.63 -20.97 0.06
C LEU A 46 5.59 -19.77 0.16
N PHE A 47 5.37 -18.73 -0.64
CA PHE A 47 6.12 -17.48 -0.53
C PHE A 47 5.92 -16.80 0.83
N ILE A 48 4.68 -16.74 1.33
CA ILE A 48 4.36 -16.15 2.63
C ILE A 48 4.96 -16.99 3.77
N GLN A 49 4.83 -18.32 3.72
CA GLN A 49 5.38 -19.26 4.70
C GLN A 49 6.90 -19.14 4.85
N ASN A 50 7.60 -18.92 3.73
CA ASN A 50 9.05 -18.73 3.71
C ASN A 50 9.51 -17.37 4.28
N LYS A 51 8.61 -16.62 4.95
CA LYS A 51 8.87 -15.30 5.54
C LYS A 51 9.30 -14.24 4.52
N ASN A 52 9.00 -14.42 3.24
CA ASN A 52 9.44 -13.49 2.20
C ASN A 52 8.65 -12.17 2.20
N MET A 53 7.54 -12.10 2.94
CA MET A 53 6.73 -10.88 3.09
C MET A 53 7.53 -9.72 3.70
N LYS A 54 8.56 -9.99 4.52
CA LYS A 54 9.46 -8.94 5.01
C LYS A 54 10.18 -8.19 3.89
N PHE A 55 10.57 -8.89 2.81
CA PHE A 55 11.25 -8.27 1.69
C PHE A 55 10.32 -7.36 0.90
N ILE A 56 9.04 -7.74 0.81
CA ILE A 56 8.03 -6.86 0.24
C ILE A 56 7.89 -5.60 1.12
N GLY A 57 7.75 -5.75 2.44
CA GLY A 57 7.68 -4.60 3.36
C GLY A 57 8.88 -3.67 3.27
N LEU A 58 10.11 -4.22 3.20
CA LEU A 58 11.33 -3.44 2.97
C LEU A 58 11.33 -2.75 1.60
N GLY A 59 10.85 -3.43 0.55
CA GLY A 59 10.67 -2.86 -0.78
C GLY A 59 9.69 -1.68 -0.79
N MET A 60 8.61 -1.77 -0.02
CA MET A 60 7.64 -0.68 0.14
C MET A 60 8.29 0.56 0.73
N ILE A 61 9.10 0.40 1.79
CA ILE A 61 9.86 1.49 2.40
C ILE A 61 10.83 2.11 1.40
N GLY A 62 11.58 1.28 0.66
CA GLY A 62 12.52 1.76 -0.36
C GLY A 62 11.84 2.61 -1.43
N ILE A 63 10.67 2.16 -1.92
CA ILE A 63 9.88 2.89 -2.92
C ILE A 63 9.34 4.21 -2.35
N ALA A 64 8.85 4.22 -1.11
CA ALA A 64 8.38 5.45 -0.46
C ALA A 64 9.50 6.49 -0.33
N ILE A 65 10.71 6.08 0.09
CA ILE A 65 11.87 6.99 0.17
C ILE A 65 12.19 7.62 -1.20
N ILE A 66 12.15 6.82 -2.27
CA ILE A 66 12.39 7.31 -3.63
C ILE A 66 11.34 8.35 -4.01
N ILE A 67 10.06 8.08 -3.75
CA ILE A 67 8.94 8.99 -4.01
C ILE A 67 9.07 10.29 -3.21
N ASP A 68 9.47 10.21 -1.94
CA ASP A 68 9.68 11.37 -1.07
C ASP A 68 10.82 12.26 -1.60
N ILE A 69 11.93 11.66 -2.05
CA ILE A 69 13.04 12.39 -2.67
C ILE A 69 12.58 13.10 -3.95
N PHE A 70 11.88 12.40 -4.85
CA PHE A 70 11.34 13.01 -6.07
C PHE A 70 10.34 14.12 -5.78
N SER A 71 9.51 13.95 -4.75
CA SER A 71 8.53 14.95 -4.31
C SER A 71 9.20 16.19 -3.71
N ALA A 72 10.29 16.02 -2.98
CA ALA A 72 11.08 17.11 -2.40
C ALA A 72 11.88 17.89 -3.47
N LEU A 73 12.40 17.20 -4.49
CA LEU A 73 13.10 17.82 -5.61
C LEU A 73 12.15 18.63 -6.52
N ARG A 74 10.85 18.34 -6.48
CA ARG A 74 9.84 19.01 -7.30
C ARG A 74 9.60 20.45 -6.81
N ARG A 75 9.86 21.42 -7.70
CA ARG A 75 9.65 22.86 -7.43
C ARG A 75 8.20 23.34 -7.64
N LYS A 76 7.39 22.62 -8.43
CA LYS A 76 6.01 23.03 -8.79
C LYS A 76 4.97 22.40 -7.87
N LYS A 77 4.04 23.21 -7.38
CA LYS A 77 2.84 22.77 -6.65
C LYS A 77 1.92 21.93 -7.55
N TYR A 78 1.00 21.16 -6.94
CA TYR A 78 -0.02 20.43 -7.70
C TYR A 78 -1.03 21.40 -8.31
N ASP A 79 -1.48 21.08 -9.53
CA ASP A 79 -2.57 21.78 -10.21
C ASP A 79 -3.94 21.32 -9.68
N GLU A 80 -5.01 22.08 -9.94
CA GLU A 80 -6.36 21.78 -9.44
C GLU A 80 -6.88 20.41 -9.89
N TYR A 81 -6.61 20.03 -11.14
CA TYR A 81 -6.94 18.68 -11.64
C TYR A 81 -6.21 17.57 -10.88
N GLN A 82 -4.97 17.80 -10.46
CA GLN A 82 -4.18 16.82 -9.72
C GLN A 82 -4.71 16.67 -8.30
N ILE A 83 -5.12 17.77 -7.66
CA ILE A 83 -5.68 17.77 -6.30
C ILE A 83 -7.01 17.01 -6.28
N ILE A 84 -7.90 17.27 -7.24
CA ILE A 84 -9.18 16.56 -7.34
C ILE A 84 -8.97 15.05 -7.56
N ALA A 85 -7.98 14.67 -8.36
CA ALA A 85 -7.65 13.26 -8.58
C ALA A 85 -7.08 12.60 -7.31
N LEU A 86 -6.15 13.29 -6.64
CA LEU A 86 -5.55 12.82 -5.38
C LEU A 86 -6.61 12.65 -4.29
N GLU A 87 -7.56 13.58 -4.21
CA GLU A 87 -8.70 13.51 -3.30
C GLU A 87 -9.58 12.29 -3.60
N LYS A 88 -9.89 12.02 -4.88
CA LYS A 88 -10.62 10.81 -5.28
C LYS A 88 -9.87 9.54 -4.90
N ILE A 89 -8.54 9.52 -5.02
CA ILE A 89 -7.71 8.37 -4.63
C ILE A 89 -7.69 8.18 -3.11
N MET A 90 -7.63 9.28 -2.34
CA MET A 90 -7.74 9.21 -0.87
C MET A 90 -9.10 8.66 -0.45
N LEU A 91 -10.19 9.12 -1.08
CA LEU A 91 -11.55 8.61 -0.85
C LEU A 91 -11.67 7.14 -1.25
N PHE A 92 -11.14 6.77 -2.40
CA PHE A 92 -11.10 5.37 -2.85
C PHE A 92 -10.37 4.48 -1.85
N ASN A 93 -9.22 4.93 -1.33
CA ASN A 93 -8.48 4.19 -0.30
C ASN A 93 -9.31 4.00 0.98
N GLY A 94 -9.99 5.04 1.45
CA GLY A 94 -10.87 4.94 2.62
C GLY A 94 -12.02 3.95 2.41
N LEU A 95 -12.68 4.01 1.24
CA LEU A 95 -13.73 3.07 0.86
C LEU A 95 -13.20 1.64 0.72
N PHE A 96 -12.03 1.46 0.12
CA PHE A 96 -11.43 0.15 -0.09
C PHE A 96 -11.13 -0.54 1.24
N ILE A 97 -10.53 0.16 2.21
CA ILE A 97 -10.29 -0.37 3.57
C ILE A 97 -11.61 -0.74 4.26
N THR A 98 -12.64 0.10 4.11
CA THR A 98 -13.96 -0.13 4.70
C THR A 98 -14.62 -1.40 4.15
N ILE A 99 -14.34 -1.77 2.90
CA ILE A 99 -14.85 -2.99 2.26
C ILE A 99 -13.95 -4.21 2.56
N ILE A 100 -12.63 -4.04 2.60
CA ILE A 100 -11.69 -5.13 2.91
C ILE A 100 -12.03 -5.74 4.27
N PHE A 101 -12.34 -4.93 5.29
CA PHE A 101 -12.58 -5.44 6.63
C PHE A 101 -13.74 -6.47 6.70
N PRO A 102 -14.99 -6.14 6.30
CA PRO A 102 -16.07 -7.13 6.30
C PRO A 102 -15.82 -8.29 5.34
N PHE A 103 -15.18 -8.05 4.19
CA PHE A 103 -14.83 -9.11 3.25
C PHE A 103 -13.79 -10.08 3.84
N SER A 104 -12.85 -9.57 4.63
CA SER A 104 -11.88 -10.40 5.33
C SER A 104 -12.52 -11.29 6.39
N LEU A 105 -13.50 -10.77 7.13
CA LEU A 105 -14.27 -11.56 8.09
C LEU A 105 -15.10 -12.63 7.39
N PHE A 106 -15.68 -12.31 6.23
CA PHE A 106 -16.38 -13.28 5.40
C PHE A 106 -15.45 -14.44 4.99
N ILE A 107 -14.26 -14.15 4.47
CA ILE A 107 -13.28 -15.19 4.11
C ILE A 107 -12.86 -15.99 5.34
N LEU A 108 -12.65 -15.35 6.48
CA LEU A 108 -12.28 -16.04 7.72
C LEU A 108 -13.31 -17.10 8.12
N ILE A 109 -14.61 -16.80 7.96
CA ILE A 109 -15.70 -17.69 8.34
C ILE A 109 -15.89 -18.82 7.32
N PHE A 110 -15.90 -18.50 6.02
CA PHE A 110 -16.29 -19.46 4.98
C PHE A 110 -15.10 -20.20 4.34
N ALA A 111 -13.92 -19.60 4.32
CA ALA A 111 -12.74 -20.10 3.63
C ALA A 111 -11.44 -19.74 4.37
N PRO A 112 -11.29 -20.16 5.64
CA PRO A 112 -10.21 -19.72 6.53
C PRO A 112 -8.80 -19.94 5.98
N ILE A 113 -8.61 -21.01 5.20
CA ILE A 113 -7.34 -21.39 4.57
C ILE A 113 -6.82 -20.31 3.60
N TYR A 114 -7.68 -19.43 3.08
CA TYR A 114 -7.29 -18.35 2.17
C TYR A 114 -7.21 -16.98 2.84
N PHE A 115 -7.54 -16.89 4.13
CA PHE A 115 -7.66 -15.62 4.84
C PHE A 115 -6.35 -14.83 4.81
N VAL A 116 -5.25 -15.46 5.21
CA VAL A 116 -3.92 -14.83 5.29
C VAL A 116 -3.45 -14.39 3.91
N GLU A 117 -3.56 -15.28 2.92
CA GLU A 117 -3.17 -15.01 1.53
C GLU A 117 -3.89 -13.82 0.94
N THR A 118 -5.20 -13.75 1.20
CA THR A 118 -6.09 -12.76 0.60
C THR A 118 -5.92 -11.39 1.25
N ILE A 119 -5.74 -11.34 2.57
CA ILE A 119 -5.42 -10.08 3.27
C ILE A 119 -4.12 -9.48 2.77
N PHE A 120 -3.06 -10.28 2.67
CA PHE A 120 -1.78 -9.78 2.15
C PHE A 120 -1.89 -9.33 0.70
N ALA A 121 -2.60 -10.08 -0.14
CA ALA A 121 -2.83 -9.69 -1.53
C ALA A 121 -3.59 -8.38 -1.64
N PHE A 122 -4.65 -8.16 -0.85
CA PHE A 122 -5.40 -6.91 -0.88
C PHE A 122 -4.63 -5.70 -0.40
N ILE A 123 -3.88 -5.83 0.71
CA ILE A 123 -3.05 -4.73 1.20
C ILE A 123 -1.99 -4.37 0.16
N LEU A 124 -1.34 -5.37 -0.43
CA LEU A 124 -0.35 -5.15 -1.49
C LEU A 124 -0.96 -4.50 -2.72
N PHE A 125 -2.11 -5.00 -3.18
CA PHE A 125 -2.82 -4.46 -4.34
C PHE A 125 -3.23 -3.00 -4.11
N GLN A 126 -3.82 -2.70 -2.96
CA GLN A 126 -4.21 -1.33 -2.60
C GLN A 126 -2.99 -0.39 -2.60
N TRP A 127 -1.90 -0.81 -1.98
CA TRP A 127 -0.67 -0.04 -1.93
C TRP A 127 -0.09 0.20 -3.33
N LEU A 128 -0.07 -0.83 -4.19
CA LEU A 128 0.37 -0.69 -5.57
C LEU A 128 -0.46 0.33 -6.35
N CYS A 129 -1.80 0.30 -6.22
CA CYS A 129 -2.66 1.30 -6.85
C CYS A 129 -2.32 2.73 -6.38
N MET A 130 -2.07 2.91 -5.08
CA MET A 130 -1.67 4.20 -4.51
C MET A 130 -0.32 4.66 -5.06
N VAL A 131 0.69 3.80 -5.06
CA VAL A 131 2.04 4.14 -5.54
C VAL A 131 2.06 4.41 -7.03
N ILE A 132 1.40 3.59 -7.85
CA ILE A 132 1.36 3.76 -9.31
C ILE A 132 0.73 5.11 -9.65
N THR A 133 -0.40 5.45 -9.01
CA THR A 133 -1.04 6.74 -9.25
C THR A 133 -0.13 7.90 -8.87
N GLU A 134 0.55 7.84 -7.72
CA GLU A 134 1.49 8.88 -7.31
C GLU A 134 2.65 9.05 -8.28
N VAL A 135 3.29 7.95 -8.66
CA VAL A 135 4.39 7.93 -9.63
C VAL A 135 3.93 8.52 -10.96
N LEU A 136 2.77 8.13 -11.46
CA LEU A 136 2.22 8.69 -12.71
C LEU A 136 2.03 10.21 -12.62
N TYR A 137 1.53 10.73 -11.49
CA TYR A 137 1.34 12.17 -11.31
C TYR A 137 2.63 12.94 -11.06
N LEU A 138 3.63 12.30 -10.44
CA LEU A 138 4.98 12.85 -10.32
C LEU A 138 5.64 12.99 -11.71
N PHE A 139 5.59 11.95 -12.54
CA PHE A 139 6.26 11.95 -13.84
C PHE A 139 5.53 12.73 -14.93
N LYS A 140 4.20 12.67 -15.01
CA LYS A 140 3.42 13.34 -16.07
C LYS A 140 3.61 14.86 -16.11
N ASN A 141 4.08 15.46 -15.02
CA ASN A 141 4.36 16.90 -14.93
C ASN A 141 5.80 17.23 -14.52
N TYR A 142 6.74 16.29 -14.65
CA TYR A 142 8.18 16.52 -14.46
C TYR A 142 8.75 17.32 -15.65
N LYS A 143 8.28 18.56 -15.85
CA LYS A 143 9.03 19.56 -16.61
C LYS A 143 10.12 20.07 -15.68
N ILE A 144 11.33 19.56 -15.87
CA ILE A 144 12.57 20.21 -15.41
C ILE A 144 12.57 21.66 -15.94
#